data_AF-A0A829W1I8-F1
#
_entry.id   AF-A0A829W1I8-F1
#
_cell.length_a   1.000
_cell.length_b   1.000
_cell.length_c   1.000
_cell.angle_alpha   90.00
_cell.angle_beta   90.00
_cell.angle_gamma   90.00
#
_symmetry.space_group_name_H-M   'P 1'
#
loop_
_entity.id
_entity.type
_entity.pdbx_description
1 polymer ?
#
loop_
_entity_poly.entity_id
_entity_poly.type
_entity_poly.pdbx_seq_one_letter_code
_entity_poly.pdbx_strand_id
1 'polypeptide(L)'
;MQTAQTYKAFIGKEEISFGGDNFELYFEEDDFDSFAEKLKECDVEYVHPVIEHSWGQRVVRFYDPDKHIIEVGENMQAVTRRFLANGMTPEQVAQRMDVPLSYINEQM
;
A
#
# COMPACT_ATOMS: atom_id res chain seq x y z
N MET A 1 -21.74 -19.71 1.77
CA MET A 1 -21.33 -18.31 1.59
C MET A 1 -20.65 -17.87 2.87
N GLN A 2 -19.51 -17.19 2.81
CA GLN A 2 -18.88 -16.66 4.02
C GLN A 2 -19.70 -15.43 4.47
N THR A 3 -20.25 -15.51 5.68
CA THR A 3 -20.95 -14.43 6.39
C THR A 3 -20.30 -14.22 7.75
N ALA A 4 -20.57 -13.08 8.40
CA ALA A 4 -20.12 -12.81 9.78
C ALA A 4 -20.44 -13.97 10.75
N GLN A 5 -21.62 -14.60 10.64
CA GLN A 5 -22.01 -15.72 11.50
C GLN A 5 -21.19 -16.98 11.22
N THR A 6 -20.97 -17.33 9.95
CA THR A 6 -20.12 -18.49 9.62
C THR A 6 -18.65 -18.24 9.96
N TYR A 7 -18.17 -17.00 9.80
CA TYR A 7 -16.81 -16.62 10.13
C TYR A 7 -16.54 -16.79 11.63
N LYS A 8 -17.43 -16.29 12.50
CA LYS A 8 -17.43 -16.54 13.95
C LYS A 8 -17.27 -18.02 14.31
N ALA A 9 -18.05 -18.89 13.67
CA ALA A 9 -17.97 -20.34 13.89
C ALA A 9 -16.62 -20.91 13.44
N PHE A 10 -16.08 -20.46 12.31
CA PHE A 10 -14.78 -20.93 11.80
C PHE A 10 -13.61 -20.53 12.70
N ILE A 11 -13.65 -19.34 13.30
CA ILE A 11 -12.58 -18.85 14.17
C ILE A 11 -12.83 -19.15 15.67
N GLY A 12 -13.94 -19.81 16.01
CA GLY A 12 -14.30 -20.16 17.39
C GLY A 12 -14.53 -18.93 18.28
N LYS A 13 -15.17 -17.87 17.75
CA LYS A 13 -15.45 -16.63 18.48
C LYS A 13 -16.94 -16.33 18.50
N GLU A 14 -17.45 -15.90 19.66
CA GLU A 14 -18.84 -15.45 19.82
C GLU A 14 -19.05 -14.01 19.27
N GLU A 15 -18.02 -13.18 19.38
CA GLU A 15 -18.05 -11.76 19.00
C GLU A 15 -16.87 -11.43 18.08
N ILE A 16 -17.16 -10.56 17.11
CA ILE A 16 -16.20 -9.94 16.18
C ILE A 16 -16.61 -8.47 16.01
N SER A 17 -15.64 -7.63 15.67
CA SER A 17 -15.82 -6.21 15.37
C SER A 17 -15.12 -5.84 14.09
N PHE A 18 -15.69 -4.91 13.33
CA PHE A 18 -15.16 -4.38 12.09
C PHE A 18 -14.69 -2.93 12.29
N GLY A 19 -13.69 -2.48 11.54
CA GLY A 19 -13.24 -1.08 11.56
C GLY A 19 -12.48 -0.71 12.82
N GLY A 20 -11.54 -1.56 13.24
CA GLY A 20 -10.70 -1.30 14.42
C GLY A 20 -9.55 -0.31 14.19
N ASP A 21 -9.24 0.02 12.92
CA ASP A 21 -8.14 0.90 12.49
C ASP A 21 -6.79 0.61 13.20
N ASN A 22 -6.54 -0.65 13.52
CA ASN A 22 -5.42 -1.10 14.34
C ASN A 22 -4.41 -1.99 13.59
N PHE A 23 -4.66 -2.29 12.31
CA PHE A 23 -3.73 -2.94 11.40
C PHE A 23 -4.09 -2.64 9.95
N GLU A 24 -3.14 -2.88 9.03
CA GLU A 24 -3.36 -2.84 7.59
C GLU A 24 -2.72 -4.02 6.88
N LEU A 25 -3.24 -4.35 5.70
CA LEU A 25 -2.59 -5.24 4.74
C LEU A 25 -1.88 -4.37 3.69
N TYR A 26 -0.56 -4.54 3.58
CA TYR A 26 0.28 -3.77 2.66
C TYR A 26 0.60 -4.59 1.41
N PHE A 27 0.44 -3.96 0.24
CA PHE A 27 0.75 -4.51 -1.08
C PHE A 27 1.52 -3.49 -1.92
N GLU A 28 2.28 -4.00 -2.88
CA GLU A 28 2.93 -3.21 -3.93
C GLU A 28 2.35 -3.57 -5.30
N GLU A 29 2.19 -2.56 -6.15
CA GLU A 29 1.71 -2.69 -7.52
C GLU A 29 2.71 -2.07 -8.50
N ASP A 30 2.98 -2.78 -9.60
CA ASP A 30 3.92 -2.35 -10.63
C ASP A 30 3.31 -1.27 -11.54
N ASP A 31 2.02 -1.41 -11.90
CA ASP A 31 1.25 -0.42 -12.66
C ASP A 31 0.28 0.33 -11.75
N PHE A 32 0.86 1.08 -10.81
CA PHE A 32 0.12 1.79 -9.76
C PHE A 32 -0.90 2.79 -10.33
N ASP A 33 -0.55 3.49 -11.41
CA ASP A 33 -1.43 4.48 -12.03
C ASP A 33 -2.68 3.82 -12.63
N SER A 34 -2.52 2.72 -13.39
CA SER A 34 -3.67 1.97 -13.90
C SER A 34 -4.51 1.35 -12.79
N PHE A 35 -3.88 0.85 -11.72
CA PHE A 35 -4.59 0.34 -10.55
C PHE A 35 -5.42 1.44 -9.87
N ALA A 36 -4.80 2.60 -9.61
CA ALA A 36 -5.46 3.72 -8.95
C ALA A 36 -6.64 4.27 -9.76
N GLU A 37 -6.54 4.32 -11.10
CA GLU A 37 -7.67 4.71 -11.95
C GLU A 37 -8.80 3.68 -11.90
N LYS A 38 -8.50 2.38 -12.00
CA LYS A 38 -9.53 1.32 -11.89
C LYS A 38 -10.21 1.32 -10.53
N LEU A 39 -9.45 1.59 -9.46
CA LEU A 39 -10.00 1.62 -8.10
C LEU A 39 -11.07 2.71 -7.94
N LYS A 40 -10.96 3.84 -8.65
CA LYS A 40 -11.99 4.90 -8.62
C LYS A 40 -13.33 4.49 -9.23
N GLU A 41 -13.34 3.47 -10.08
CA GLU A 41 -14.56 2.91 -10.69
C GLU A 41 -15.26 1.92 -9.73
N CYS A 42 -14.58 1.50 -8.66
CA CYS A 42 -15.11 0.60 -7.65
C CYS A 42 -15.80 1.37 -6.52
N ASP A 43 -16.85 0.78 -5.96
CA ASP A 43 -17.52 1.29 -4.76
C ASP A 43 -16.73 0.88 -3.51
N VAL A 44 -15.61 1.59 -3.28
CA VAL A 44 -14.73 1.39 -2.12
C VAL A 44 -14.74 2.62 -1.22
N GLU A 45 -14.64 2.39 0.09
CA GLU A 45 -14.47 3.46 1.06
C GLU A 45 -12.98 3.73 1.28
N TYR A 46 -12.55 4.96 1.01
CA TYR A 46 -11.17 5.37 1.22
C TYR A 46 -10.90 5.77 2.68
N VAL A 47 -9.76 5.33 3.21
CA VAL A 47 -9.15 5.96 4.39
C VAL A 47 -8.59 7.33 3.97
N HIS A 48 -7.87 7.34 2.85
CA HIS A 48 -7.45 8.55 2.15
C HIS A 48 -7.25 8.23 0.65
N PRO A 49 -7.42 9.22 -0.25
CA PRO A 49 -7.05 9.07 -1.66
C PRO A 49 -5.53 8.87 -1.83
N VAL A 50 -5.04 8.83 -3.07
CA VAL A 50 -3.60 8.73 -3.33
C VAL A 50 -2.84 9.86 -2.62
N ILE A 51 -1.86 9.49 -1.80
CA ILE A 51 -0.89 10.41 -1.17
C ILE A 51 0.54 9.98 -1.49
N GLU A 52 1.50 10.87 -1.26
CA GLU A 52 2.93 10.55 -1.36
C GLU A 52 3.54 10.50 0.05
N HIS A 53 4.19 9.39 0.39
CA HIS A 53 4.93 9.26 1.64
C HIS A 53 6.19 10.13 1.67
N SER A 54 6.72 10.34 2.87
CA SER A 54 7.92 11.14 3.07
C SER A 54 9.15 10.57 2.40
N TRP A 55 9.19 9.29 1.98
CA TRP A 55 10.23 8.64 1.16
C TRP A 55 9.92 8.63 -0.34
N GLY A 56 8.79 9.19 -0.77
CA GLY A 56 8.43 9.41 -2.17
C GLY A 56 7.55 8.37 -2.82
N GLN A 57 7.22 7.28 -2.13
CA GLN A 57 6.28 6.28 -2.62
C GLN A 57 4.86 6.86 -2.65
N ARG A 58 4.16 6.73 -3.77
CA ARG A 58 2.72 7.00 -3.85
C ARG A 58 1.94 5.79 -3.35
N VAL A 59 0.92 6.02 -2.54
CA VAL A 59 0.09 4.98 -1.93
C VAL A 59 -1.37 5.40 -1.88
N VAL A 60 -2.27 4.43 -1.83
CA VAL A 60 -3.69 4.63 -1.54
C VAL A 60 -4.12 3.68 -0.43
N ARG A 61 -4.96 4.16 0.50
CA ARG A 61 -5.54 3.34 1.56
C ARG A 61 -7.05 3.33 1.46
N PHE A 62 -7.63 2.14 1.48
CA PHE A 62 -9.07 1.93 1.42
C PHE A 62 -9.46 0.71 2.27
N TYR A 63 -10.75 0.61 2.56
CA TYR A 63 -11.31 -0.50 3.32
C TYR A 63 -11.79 -1.61 2.40
N ASP A 64 -11.62 -2.86 2.84
CA ASP A 64 -12.42 -3.96 2.32
C ASP A 64 -13.88 -3.91 2.85
N PRO A 65 -14.78 -4.79 2.39
CA PRO A 65 -16.18 -4.79 2.85
C PRO A 65 -16.35 -5.00 4.37
N ASP A 66 -15.38 -5.61 5.03
CA ASP A 66 -15.34 -5.89 6.47
C ASP A 66 -14.53 -4.84 7.26
N LYS A 67 -14.19 -3.70 6.64
CA LYS A 67 -13.48 -2.57 7.26
C LYS A 67 -12.06 -2.90 7.75
N HIS A 68 -11.35 -3.77 7.04
CA HIS A 68 -9.90 -3.90 7.18
C HIS A 68 -9.20 -2.91 6.25
N ILE A 69 -8.14 -2.24 6.73
CA ILE A 69 -7.36 -1.30 5.92
C ILE A 69 -6.48 -2.09 4.95
N ILE A 70 -6.54 -1.72 3.68
CA ILE A 70 -5.63 -2.18 2.63
C ILE A 70 -4.84 -0.95 2.16
N GLU A 71 -3.52 -1.02 2.25
CA GLU A 71 -2.60 -0.11 1.58
C GLU A 71 -2.08 -0.77 0.31
N VAL A 72 -2.21 -0.07 -0.82
CA VAL A 72 -1.50 -0.42 -2.04
C VAL A 72 -0.58 0.73 -2.39
N GLY A 73 0.71 0.44 -2.53
CA GLY A 73 1.75 1.41 -2.90
C GLY A 73 2.38 1.10 -4.24
N GLU A 74 3.10 2.09 -4.77
CA GLU A 74 4.03 1.84 -5.86
C GLU A 74 5.09 0.82 -5.45
N ASN A 75 5.47 -0.03 -6.40
CA ASN A 75 6.66 -0.87 -6.26
C ASN A 75 7.90 -0.02 -5.90
N MET A 76 8.60 -0.38 -4.83
CA MET A 76 9.72 0.41 -4.31
C MET A 76 10.92 0.49 -5.28
N GLN A 77 11.09 -0.52 -6.14
CA GLN A 77 12.07 -0.45 -7.23
C GLN A 77 11.66 0.58 -8.29
N ALA A 78 10.38 0.70 -8.60
CA ALA A 78 9.88 1.71 -9.53
C ALA A 78 10.11 3.13 -8.98
N VAL A 79 9.88 3.34 -7.67
CA VAL A 79 10.20 4.59 -6.98
C VAL A 79 11.70 4.93 -7.09
N THR A 80 12.57 3.95 -6.82
CA THR A 80 14.03 4.10 -6.94
C THR A 80 14.43 4.48 -8.37
N ARG A 81 13.94 3.74 -9.38
CA ARG A 81 14.22 4.02 -10.80
C ARG A 81 13.74 5.39 -11.22
N ARG A 82 12.57 5.85 -10.74
CA ARG A 82 12.04 7.18 -11.03
C ARG A 82 12.96 8.28 -10.50
N PHE A 83 13.47 8.15 -9.28
CA PHE A 83 14.40 9.14 -8.72
C PHE A 83 15.74 9.20 -9.48
N LEU A 84 16.30 8.05 -9.82
CA LEU A 84 17.52 7.96 -10.63
C LEU A 84 17.30 8.58 -12.03
N ALA A 85 16.17 8.27 -12.68
CA ALA A 85 15.81 8.83 -13.98
C ALA A 85 15.61 10.35 -13.94
N ASN A 86 15.19 10.89 -12.79
CA ASN A 86 15.07 12.34 -12.55
C ASN A 86 16.40 13.01 -12.16
N GLY A 87 17.52 12.29 -12.24
CA GLY A 87 18.87 12.85 -12.08
C GLY A 87 19.43 12.83 -10.66
N MET A 88 18.77 12.15 -9.71
CA MET A 88 19.37 11.91 -8.40
C MET A 88 20.49 10.88 -8.50
N THR A 89 21.57 11.06 -7.74
CA THR A 89 22.60 10.01 -7.58
C THR A 89 22.10 8.90 -6.64
N PRO A 90 22.65 7.68 -6.71
CA PRO A 90 22.31 6.61 -5.78
C PRO A 90 22.37 7.01 -4.29
N GLU A 91 23.34 7.85 -3.91
CA GLU A 91 23.48 8.37 -2.54
C GLU A 91 22.35 9.33 -2.16
N GLN A 92 21.93 10.19 -3.09
CA GLN A 92 20.80 11.09 -2.89
C GLN A 92 19.49 10.30 -2.77
N VAL A 93 19.32 9.24 -3.56
CA VAL A 93 18.15 8.37 -3.48
C VAL A 93 18.12 7.62 -2.14
N ALA A 94 19.25 7.03 -1.73
CA ALA A 94 19.37 6.36 -0.44
C ALA A 94 19.01 7.30 0.73
N GLN A 95 19.52 8.53 0.70
CA GLN A 95 19.17 9.56 1.69
C GLN A 95 17.70 9.98 1.63
N ARG A 96 17.14 10.16 0.42
CA ARG A 96 15.74 10.58 0.21
C ARG A 96 14.75 9.52 0.68
N MET A 97 15.10 8.25 0.57
CA MET A 97 14.26 7.10 0.94
C MET A 97 14.54 6.58 2.35
N ASP A 98 15.55 7.13 3.04
CA ASP A 98 16.03 6.67 4.36
C ASP A 98 16.40 5.18 4.39
N VAL A 99 17.13 4.73 3.35
CA VAL A 99 17.59 3.34 3.18
C VAL A 99 19.10 3.27 2.97
N PRO A 100 19.75 2.13 3.27
CA PRO A 100 21.17 1.95 2.98
C PRO A 100 21.47 2.06 1.48
N LEU A 101 22.63 2.60 1.12
CA LEU A 101 23.08 2.67 -0.28
C LEU A 101 23.13 1.28 -0.95
N SER A 102 23.41 0.22 -0.17
CA SER A 102 23.38 -1.15 -0.69
C SER A 102 22.01 -1.55 -1.22
N TYR A 103 20.92 -1.10 -0.59
CA TYR A 103 19.57 -1.36 -1.06
C TYR A 103 19.35 -0.74 -2.44
N ILE A 104 19.80 0.49 -2.67
CA ILE A 104 19.70 1.17 -3.98
C ILE A 104 20.54 0.46 -5.03
N ASN A 105 21.75 0.02 -4.69
CA ASN A 105 22.64 -0.67 -5.62
C ASN A 105 22.09 -2.03 -6.07
N GLU A 106 21.27 -2.70 -5.25
CA GLU A 106 20.58 -3.94 -5.63
C GLU A 106 19.43 -3.71 -6.65
N GLN A 107 18.99 -2.45 -6.83
CA GLN A 107 17.92 -2.08 -7.78
C GLN A 107 18.43 -1.53 -9.12
N MET A 108 19.75 -1.41 -9.29
CA MET A 108 20.42 -0.98 -10.52
C MET A 108 20.69 -2.15 -11.46
#